data_AF-A0A964X9L8-F1
#
_entry.id   AF-A0A964X9L8-F1
#
_cell.length_a   1.000
_cell.length_b   1.000
_cell.length_c   1.000
_cell.angle_alpha   90.00
_cell.angle_beta   90.00
_cell.angle_gamma   90.00
#
_symmetry.space_group_name_H-M   'P 1'
#
loop_
_entity.id
_entity.type
_entity.pdbx_description
1 polymer ?
#
loop_
_entity_poly.entity_id
_entity_poly.type
_entity_poly.pdbx_seq_one_letter_code
_entity_poly.pdbx_strand_id
1 'polypeptide(L)'
;AEKFFDIKCRKAGLAPSVAVIVATVRAMKMNGGVAKADLGSENVSAVQQGCPNLGRHIENVKGFGVPVLVAINHFHSDTDAEVQAVKDYVAEQGAEAILCRHWADGSKGVTELATRVAELADADQAQFAPIYPDEMPLFEKIQTVARRIYRADDVLADDKIRAQLKDWEDAGYGNLPICMAKTQYSFTTDPTRRGAPTGHSVPVREVRLSAGAGFIVVICGEIMTMPGLPRKPAAESIRFNDEGLIEGLF
;
A
#
# COMPACT_ATOMS: atom_id res chain seq x y z
N ALA A 1 -3.93 -1.73 1.69
CA ALA A 1 -4.54 -3.03 2.05
C ALA A 1 -4.73 -3.12 3.56
N GLU A 2 -3.65 -3.19 4.36
CA GLU A 2 -3.68 -3.33 5.84
C GLU A 2 -4.82 -2.55 6.53
N LYS A 3 -4.81 -1.21 6.54
CA LYS A 3 -5.93 -0.42 7.14
C LYS A 3 -7.34 -0.76 6.64
N PHE A 4 -7.49 -1.13 5.36
CA PHE A 4 -8.80 -1.55 4.84
C PHE A 4 -9.22 -2.87 5.49
N PHE A 5 -8.31 -3.82 5.62
CA PHE A 5 -8.55 -5.11 6.27
C PHE A 5 -8.68 -4.99 7.80
N ASP A 6 -7.73 -4.36 8.48
CA ASP A 6 -7.68 -4.31 9.94
C ASP A 6 -8.63 -3.28 10.56
N ILE A 7 -9.07 -2.25 9.82
CA ILE A 7 -9.99 -1.22 10.35
C ILE A 7 -11.34 -1.31 9.66
N LYS A 8 -11.41 -1.12 8.34
CA LYS A 8 -12.71 -1.02 7.66
C LYS A 8 -13.46 -2.35 7.68
N CYS A 9 -12.83 -3.44 7.24
CA CYS A 9 -13.47 -4.76 7.21
C CYS A 9 -13.86 -5.23 8.61
N ARG A 10 -12.95 -5.07 9.58
CA ARG A 10 -13.21 -5.34 11.00
C ARG A 10 -14.47 -4.63 11.51
N LYS A 11 -14.59 -3.32 11.28
CA LYS A 11 -15.74 -2.53 11.78
C LYS A 11 -17.03 -2.75 11.01
N ALA A 12 -16.95 -3.08 9.72
CA ALA A 12 -18.11 -3.24 8.85
C ALA A 12 -18.55 -4.69 8.66
N GLY A 13 -17.85 -5.66 9.26
CA GLY A 13 -18.13 -7.09 9.07
C GLY A 13 -17.92 -7.56 7.61
N LEU A 14 -16.99 -6.93 6.88
CA LEU A 14 -16.71 -7.28 5.48
C LEU A 14 -15.64 -8.37 5.41
N ALA A 15 -15.84 -9.34 4.51
CA ALA A 15 -14.87 -10.38 4.21
C ALA A 15 -14.48 -10.31 2.72
N PRO A 16 -13.33 -9.71 2.37
CA PRO A 16 -12.88 -9.59 0.98
C PRO A 16 -12.56 -10.96 0.36
N SER A 17 -13.19 -11.27 -0.77
CA SER A 17 -12.96 -12.53 -1.49
C SER A 17 -11.68 -12.55 -2.32
N VAL A 18 -11.27 -11.40 -2.88
CA VAL A 18 -10.09 -11.29 -3.75
C VAL A 18 -9.47 -9.90 -3.58
N ALA A 19 -8.15 -9.82 -3.71
CA ALA A 19 -7.41 -8.56 -3.77
C ALA A 19 -6.59 -8.46 -5.06
N VAL A 20 -6.61 -7.29 -5.70
CA VAL A 20 -5.76 -6.98 -6.85
C VAL A 20 -4.68 -5.99 -6.44
N ILE A 21 -3.41 -6.33 -6.68
CA ILE A 21 -2.27 -5.45 -6.49
C ILE A 21 -1.88 -4.88 -7.84
N VAL A 22 -1.96 -3.56 -8.00
CA VAL A 22 -1.55 -2.88 -9.22
C VAL A 22 -0.05 -2.61 -9.21
N ALA A 23 0.63 -2.92 -10.31
CA ALA A 23 2.05 -2.67 -10.52
C ALA A 23 2.32 -2.10 -11.91
N THR A 24 3.48 -1.47 -12.09
CA THR A 24 4.00 -1.03 -13.41
C THR A 24 5.48 -1.38 -13.50
N VAL A 25 5.97 -1.64 -14.72
CA VAL A 25 7.40 -1.88 -14.97
C VAL A 25 8.25 -0.70 -14.50
N ARG A 26 7.83 0.52 -14.78
CA ARG A 26 8.49 1.76 -14.32
C ARG A 26 8.60 1.83 -12.80
N ALA A 27 7.56 1.45 -12.06
CA ALA A 27 7.62 1.41 -10.59
C ALA A 27 8.58 0.33 -10.08
N MET A 28 8.68 -0.81 -10.76
CA MET A 28 9.67 -1.84 -10.42
C MET A 28 11.09 -1.30 -10.66
N LYS A 29 11.37 -0.67 -11.82
CA LYS A 29 12.65 0.01 -12.06
C LYS A 29 12.99 1.05 -10.99
N MET A 30 12.02 1.86 -10.58
CA MET A 30 12.21 2.85 -9.50
C MET A 30 12.52 2.21 -8.14
N ASN A 31 11.98 1.03 -7.85
CA ASN A 31 12.28 0.27 -6.65
C ASN A 31 13.63 -0.45 -6.73
N GLY A 32 14.08 -0.79 -7.95
CA GLY A 32 15.42 -1.30 -8.24
C GLY A 32 16.51 -0.22 -8.36
N GLY A 33 16.19 1.04 -8.03
CA GLY A 33 17.18 2.13 -7.93
C GLY A 33 17.27 3.06 -9.13
N VAL A 34 16.48 2.86 -10.18
CA VAL A 34 16.48 3.77 -11.35
C VAL A 34 15.82 5.11 -10.99
N ALA A 35 16.48 6.21 -11.32
CA ALA A 35 15.95 7.54 -11.09
C ALA A 35 14.72 7.81 -11.96
N LYS A 36 13.82 8.68 -11.49
CA LYS A 36 12.55 8.97 -12.18
C LYS A 36 12.75 9.48 -13.63
N ALA A 37 13.86 10.18 -13.88
CA ALA A 37 14.19 10.73 -15.19
C ALA A 37 14.61 9.64 -16.21
N ASP A 38 15.10 8.49 -15.75
CA ASP A 38 15.79 7.50 -16.58
C ASP A 38 14.95 6.23 -16.82
N LEU A 39 13.64 6.30 -16.62
CA LEU A 39 12.74 5.14 -16.69
C LEU A 39 12.35 4.71 -18.10
N GLY A 40 12.74 5.48 -19.12
CA GLY A 40 12.33 5.26 -20.52
C GLY A 40 13.04 4.11 -21.21
N SER A 41 14.29 3.81 -20.83
CA SER A 41 15.07 2.72 -21.42
C SER A 41 14.71 1.38 -20.79
N GLU A 42 14.81 0.31 -21.57
CA GLU A 42 14.69 -1.06 -21.08
C GLU A 42 15.75 -1.33 -20.00
N ASN A 43 15.34 -1.92 -18.88
CA ASN A 43 16.24 -2.39 -17.83
C ASN A 43 15.61 -3.54 -17.03
N VAL A 44 15.65 -4.75 -17.59
CA VAL A 44 15.13 -5.98 -16.96
C VAL A 44 15.78 -6.26 -15.60
N SER A 45 17.08 -6.00 -15.45
CA SER A 45 17.80 -6.19 -14.18
C SER A 45 17.24 -5.28 -13.07
N ALA A 46 16.99 -4.01 -13.37
CA ALA A 46 16.38 -3.10 -12.41
C ALA A 46 14.93 -3.49 -12.07
N VAL A 47 14.16 -4.02 -13.03
CA VAL A 47 12.83 -4.59 -12.77
C VAL A 47 12.95 -5.72 -11.75
N GLN A 48 13.82 -6.71 -11.99
CA GLN A 48 14.04 -7.84 -11.10
C GLN A 48 14.50 -7.41 -9.70
N GLN A 49 15.37 -6.41 -9.60
CA GLN A 49 15.83 -5.86 -8.31
C GLN A 49 14.72 -5.09 -7.57
N GLY A 50 13.73 -4.55 -8.28
CA GLY A 50 12.59 -3.85 -7.70
C GLY A 50 11.42 -4.74 -7.31
N CYS A 51 11.25 -5.88 -7.99
CA CYS A 51 10.21 -6.87 -7.75
C CYS A 51 10.05 -7.35 -6.29
N PRO A 52 11.10 -7.43 -5.45
CA PRO A 52 10.95 -7.69 -4.01
C PRO A 52 9.92 -6.79 -3.31
N ASN A 53 9.75 -5.53 -3.75
CA ASN A 53 8.70 -4.65 -3.23
C ASN A 53 7.29 -5.26 -3.46
N LEU A 54 7.03 -5.70 -4.69
CA LEU A 54 5.78 -6.37 -5.08
C LEU A 54 5.62 -7.70 -4.35
N GLY A 55 6.69 -8.49 -4.24
CA GLY A 55 6.70 -9.76 -3.51
C GLY A 55 6.24 -9.59 -2.06
N ARG A 56 6.77 -8.58 -1.35
CA ARG A 56 6.33 -8.27 0.01
C ARG A 56 4.85 -7.87 0.08
N HIS A 57 4.34 -7.12 -0.91
CA HIS A 57 2.92 -6.79 -0.95
C HIS A 57 2.02 -8.03 -1.19
N ILE A 58 2.43 -8.94 -2.07
CA ILE A 58 1.76 -10.23 -2.33
C ILE A 58 1.72 -11.05 -1.04
N GLU A 59 2.87 -11.24 -0.40
CA GLU A 59 3.01 -11.98 0.85
C GLU A 59 2.12 -11.37 1.96
N ASN A 60 2.15 -10.05 2.11
CA ASN A 60 1.34 -9.35 3.10
C ASN A 60 -0.16 -9.58 2.89
N VAL A 61 -0.65 -9.48 1.65
CA VAL A 61 -2.08 -9.71 1.34
C VAL A 61 -2.47 -11.16 1.59
N LYS A 62 -1.63 -12.12 1.18
CA LYS A 62 -1.83 -13.55 1.50
C LYS A 62 -1.84 -13.80 3.01
N GLY A 63 -1.08 -13.04 3.78
CA GLY A 63 -1.09 -13.09 5.25
C GLY A 63 -2.44 -12.77 5.89
N PHE A 64 -3.35 -12.10 5.18
CA PHE A 64 -4.75 -11.90 5.60
C PHE A 64 -5.68 -13.03 5.15
N GLY A 65 -5.18 -14.07 4.48
CA GLY A 65 -5.98 -15.17 3.93
C GLY A 65 -6.78 -14.81 2.67
N VAL A 66 -6.42 -13.74 1.97
CA VAL A 66 -7.13 -13.27 0.76
C VAL A 66 -6.37 -13.68 -0.51
N PRO A 67 -7.02 -14.36 -1.48
CA PRO A 67 -6.49 -14.61 -2.81
C PRO A 67 -6.01 -13.32 -3.50
N VAL A 68 -4.87 -13.39 -4.18
CA VAL A 68 -4.20 -12.21 -4.74
C VAL A 68 -3.90 -12.37 -6.23
N LEU A 69 -4.27 -11.35 -7.00
CA LEU A 69 -3.87 -11.15 -8.38
C LEU A 69 -3.00 -9.90 -8.51
N VAL A 70 -2.11 -9.88 -9.48
CA VAL A 70 -1.35 -8.69 -9.86
C VAL A 70 -1.86 -8.16 -11.19
N ALA A 71 -2.20 -6.89 -11.23
CA ALA A 71 -2.53 -6.18 -12.46
C ALA A 71 -1.31 -5.34 -12.89
N ILE A 72 -0.66 -5.71 -13.98
CA ILE A 72 0.45 -4.94 -14.55
C ILE A 72 -0.16 -3.90 -15.50
N ASN A 73 -0.16 -2.63 -15.13
CA ASN A 73 -0.61 -1.57 -16.02
C ASN A 73 0.47 -1.31 -17.08
N HIS A 74 0.14 -1.61 -18.34
CA HIS A 74 1.03 -1.43 -19.47
C HIS A 74 1.29 0.06 -19.76
N PHE A 75 2.55 0.42 -19.96
CA PHE A 75 2.95 1.72 -20.47
C PHE A 75 3.63 1.57 -21.84
N HIS A 76 3.54 2.59 -22.70
CA HIS A 76 4.00 2.48 -24.10
C HIS A 76 5.52 2.23 -24.25
N SER A 77 6.32 2.51 -23.22
CA SER A 77 7.77 2.29 -23.21
C SER A 77 8.17 0.96 -22.56
N ASP A 78 7.22 0.21 -22.01
CA ASP A 78 7.51 -1.07 -21.38
C ASP A 78 7.80 -2.10 -22.47
N THR A 79 8.87 -2.87 -22.32
CA THR A 79 9.18 -3.95 -23.26
C THR A 79 8.57 -5.27 -22.82
N ASP A 80 8.36 -6.18 -23.76
CA ASP A 80 7.82 -7.51 -23.46
C ASP A 80 8.74 -8.28 -22.48
N ALA A 81 10.07 -8.08 -22.57
CA ALA A 81 11.04 -8.67 -21.66
C ALA A 81 10.88 -8.15 -20.22
N GLU A 82 10.67 -6.84 -20.04
CA GLU A 82 10.42 -6.25 -18.72
C GLU A 82 9.10 -6.72 -18.13
N VAL A 83 8.04 -6.79 -18.94
CA VAL A 83 6.74 -7.31 -18.51
C VAL A 83 6.84 -8.77 -18.10
N GLN A 84 7.55 -9.60 -18.89
CA GLN A 84 7.74 -11.01 -18.59
C GLN A 84 8.51 -11.20 -17.29
N ALA A 85 9.55 -10.41 -17.02
CA ALA A 85 10.29 -10.47 -15.76
C ALA A 85 9.40 -10.18 -14.53
N VAL A 86 8.40 -9.30 -14.64
CA VAL A 86 7.42 -9.09 -13.57
C VAL A 86 6.51 -10.31 -13.43
N LYS A 87 6.01 -10.86 -14.54
CA LYS A 87 5.14 -12.05 -14.53
C LYS A 87 5.84 -13.27 -13.89
N ASP A 88 7.07 -13.55 -14.30
CA ASP A 88 7.87 -14.66 -13.79
C ASP A 88 8.07 -14.52 -12.28
N TYR A 89 8.47 -13.33 -11.82
CA TYR A 89 8.63 -13.08 -10.38
C TYR A 89 7.32 -13.27 -9.60
N VAL A 90 6.19 -12.79 -10.12
CA VAL A 90 4.88 -12.97 -9.47
C VAL A 90 4.49 -14.44 -9.38
N ALA A 91 4.78 -15.23 -10.42
CA ALA A 91 4.55 -16.67 -10.42
C ALA A 91 5.38 -17.40 -9.35
N GLU A 92 6.64 -17.01 -9.15
CA GLU A 92 7.48 -17.54 -8.07
C GLU A 92 6.91 -17.25 -6.66
N GLN A 93 6.16 -16.15 -6.51
CA GLN A 93 5.44 -15.84 -5.26
C GLN A 93 4.11 -16.61 -5.14
N GLY A 94 3.80 -17.51 -6.09
CA GLY A 94 2.56 -18.28 -6.15
C GLY A 94 1.32 -17.41 -6.40
N ALA A 95 1.48 -16.33 -7.15
CA ALA A 95 0.39 -15.45 -7.57
C ALA A 95 0.37 -15.34 -9.10
N GLU A 96 -0.69 -14.75 -9.65
CA GLU A 96 -0.87 -14.60 -11.09
C GLU A 96 -0.82 -13.12 -11.47
N ALA A 97 -0.12 -12.80 -12.57
CA ALA A 97 0.03 -11.43 -13.08
C ALA A 97 -0.58 -11.26 -14.47
N ILE A 98 -1.53 -10.34 -14.59
CA ILE A 98 -2.28 -10.07 -15.82
C ILE A 98 -1.90 -8.68 -16.34
N LEU A 99 -1.54 -8.61 -17.62
CA LEU A 99 -1.20 -7.35 -18.28
C LEU A 99 -2.49 -6.60 -18.63
N CYS A 100 -2.59 -5.36 -18.20
CA CYS A 100 -3.78 -4.52 -18.33
C CYS A 100 -3.49 -3.32 -19.23
N ARG A 101 -4.35 -3.10 -20.23
CA ARG A 101 -4.26 -2.01 -21.22
C ARG A 101 -5.46 -1.06 -21.18
N HIS A 102 -6.23 -1.07 -20.10
CA HIS A 102 -7.50 -0.33 -20.01
C HIS A 102 -7.40 1.18 -20.14
N TRP A 103 -6.22 1.77 -19.90
CA TRP A 103 -5.99 3.19 -20.18
C TRP A 103 -6.06 3.51 -21.69
N ALA A 104 -5.57 2.60 -22.54
CA ALA A 104 -5.61 2.75 -24.00
C ALA A 104 -6.89 2.16 -24.61
N ASP A 105 -7.32 0.99 -24.12
CA ASP A 105 -8.36 0.17 -24.76
C ASP A 105 -9.70 0.18 -24.00
N GLY A 106 -9.83 1.01 -22.95
CA GLY A 106 -11.01 1.04 -22.09
C GLY A 106 -11.26 -0.30 -21.38
N SER A 107 -12.52 -0.63 -21.13
CA SER A 107 -12.89 -1.86 -20.41
C SER A 107 -12.39 -3.15 -21.09
N LYS A 108 -12.23 -3.15 -22.42
CA LYS A 108 -11.71 -4.31 -23.17
C LYS A 108 -10.29 -4.67 -22.75
N GLY A 109 -9.48 -3.70 -22.35
CA GLY A 109 -8.10 -3.88 -21.91
C GLY A 109 -7.94 -4.46 -20.50
N VAL A 110 -9.03 -4.85 -19.82
CA VAL A 110 -8.99 -5.45 -18.48
C VAL A 110 -9.95 -6.65 -18.35
N THR A 111 -10.54 -7.13 -19.45
CA THR A 111 -11.49 -8.26 -19.43
C THR A 111 -10.87 -9.52 -18.81
N GLU A 112 -9.62 -9.85 -19.14
CA GLU A 112 -8.92 -11.01 -18.60
C GLU A 112 -8.80 -10.94 -17.06
N LEU A 113 -8.39 -9.79 -16.53
CA LEU A 113 -8.32 -9.55 -15.09
C LEU A 113 -9.72 -9.66 -14.46
N ALA A 114 -10.73 -9.06 -15.07
CA ALA A 114 -12.09 -9.09 -14.55
C ALA A 114 -12.65 -10.52 -14.47
N THR A 115 -12.46 -11.32 -15.52
CA THR A 115 -12.85 -12.74 -15.53
C THR A 115 -12.14 -13.50 -14.42
N ARG A 116 -10.82 -13.32 -14.28
CA ARG A 116 -10.06 -14.05 -13.26
C ARG A 116 -10.42 -13.64 -11.83
N VAL A 117 -10.72 -12.37 -11.60
CA VAL A 117 -11.24 -11.87 -10.32
C VAL A 117 -12.59 -12.54 -10.01
N ALA A 118 -13.51 -12.62 -10.97
CA ALA A 118 -14.81 -13.26 -10.78
C ALA A 118 -14.66 -14.74 -10.43
N GLU A 119 -13.84 -15.48 -11.18
CA GLU A 119 -13.57 -16.90 -10.91
C GLU A 119 -12.97 -17.15 -9.51
N LEU A 120 -12.03 -16.30 -9.07
CA LEU A 120 -11.46 -16.40 -7.72
C LEU A 120 -12.48 -16.06 -6.63
N ALA A 121 -13.37 -15.11 -6.88
CA ALA A 121 -14.44 -14.76 -5.95
C ALA A 121 -15.47 -15.90 -5.84
N ASP A 122 -15.88 -16.47 -6.97
CA ASP A 122 -16.86 -17.57 -7.03
C ASP A 122 -16.31 -18.89 -6.46
N ALA A 123 -14.99 -19.09 -6.47
CA ALA A 123 -14.35 -20.24 -5.84
C ALA A 123 -14.41 -20.22 -4.30
N ASP A 124 -14.70 -19.06 -3.70
CA ASP A 124 -14.91 -18.86 -2.25
C ASP A 124 -13.81 -19.46 -1.36
N GLN A 125 -12.54 -19.30 -1.76
CA GLN A 125 -11.38 -19.84 -1.05
C GLN A 125 -10.78 -18.86 -0.03
N ALA A 126 -11.32 -17.64 0.08
CA ALA A 126 -10.80 -16.63 0.99
C ALA A 126 -11.05 -17.01 2.45
N GLN A 127 -9.99 -17.01 3.25
CA GLN A 127 -10.04 -17.23 4.69
C GLN A 127 -9.67 -15.94 5.41
N PHE A 128 -10.41 -14.88 5.09
CA PHE A 128 -10.07 -13.53 5.53
C PHE A 128 -10.02 -13.41 7.06
N ALA A 129 -8.87 -12.96 7.58
CA ALA A 129 -8.71 -12.62 8.99
C ALA A 129 -7.79 -11.39 9.15
N PRO A 130 -8.12 -10.45 10.06
CA PRO A 130 -7.19 -9.40 10.48
C PRO A 130 -5.89 -9.98 11.06
N ILE A 131 -4.78 -9.26 10.96
CA ILE A 131 -3.46 -9.79 11.34
C ILE A 131 -3.21 -9.85 12.86
N TYR A 132 -4.10 -9.27 13.66
CA TYR A 132 -4.11 -9.29 15.12
C TYR A 132 -5.55 -9.29 15.67
N PRO A 133 -5.82 -9.95 16.81
CA PRO A 133 -7.12 -9.94 17.49
C PRO A 133 -7.41 -8.60 18.20
N ASP A 134 -8.67 -8.37 18.57
CA ASP A 134 -9.09 -7.12 19.24
C ASP A 134 -8.47 -6.99 20.64
N GLU A 135 -8.31 -8.09 21.35
CA GLU A 135 -7.85 -8.14 22.74
C GLU A 135 -6.33 -7.95 22.88
N MET A 136 -5.59 -7.93 21.77
CA MET A 136 -4.15 -7.72 21.79
C MET A 136 -3.83 -6.32 22.36
N PRO A 137 -2.84 -6.20 23.27
CA PRO A 137 -2.41 -4.89 23.78
C PRO A 137 -2.05 -3.93 22.65
N LEU A 138 -2.35 -2.66 22.82
CA LEU A 138 -2.21 -1.64 21.78
C LEU A 138 -0.77 -1.55 21.26
N PHE A 139 0.21 -1.62 22.15
CA PHE A 139 1.61 -1.59 21.73
C PHE A 139 2.01 -2.86 20.95
N GLU A 140 1.47 -4.02 21.32
CA GLU A 140 1.69 -5.27 20.60
C GLU A 140 1.02 -5.27 19.22
N LYS A 141 -0.14 -4.61 19.07
CA LYS A 141 -0.77 -4.39 17.75
C LYS A 141 0.15 -3.57 16.85
N ILE A 142 0.76 -2.50 17.37
CA ILE A 142 1.75 -1.69 16.64
C ILE A 142 2.93 -2.55 16.19
N GLN A 143 3.50 -3.35 17.10
CA GLN A 143 4.60 -4.26 16.79
C GLN A 143 4.20 -5.32 15.76
N THR A 144 2.98 -5.84 15.83
CA THR A 144 2.45 -6.79 14.86
C THR A 144 2.41 -6.19 13.47
N VAL A 145 1.87 -4.98 13.30
CA VAL A 145 1.85 -4.30 11.99
C VAL A 145 3.28 -4.05 11.49
N ALA A 146 4.17 -3.53 12.34
CA ALA A 146 5.54 -3.24 11.96
C ALA A 146 6.31 -4.49 11.48
N ARG A 147 6.20 -5.61 12.21
CA ARG A 147 6.88 -6.87 11.87
C ARG A 147 6.22 -7.57 10.68
N ARG A 148 4.90 -7.78 10.74
CA ARG A 148 4.16 -8.57 9.74
C ARG A 148 3.90 -7.84 8.43
N ILE A 149 3.88 -6.52 8.39
CA ILE A 149 3.62 -5.77 7.15
C ILE A 149 4.88 -5.08 6.64
N TYR A 150 5.67 -4.48 7.54
CA TYR A 150 6.83 -3.69 7.12
C TYR A 150 8.14 -4.49 7.12
N ARG A 151 8.18 -5.66 7.77
CA ARG A 151 9.41 -6.42 8.06
C ARG A 151 10.42 -5.58 8.85
N ALA A 152 9.91 -4.79 9.79
CA ALA A 152 10.74 -4.10 10.75
C ALA A 152 11.14 -5.06 11.88
N ASP A 153 12.37 -4.92 12.38
CA ASP A 153 12.88 -5.74 13.47
C ASP A 153 12.28 -5.30 14.81
N ASP A 154 12.07 -3.99 14.97
CA ASP A 154 11.55 -3.42 16.21
C ASP A 154 10.75 -2.11 16.01
N VAL A 155 10.00 -1.74 17.06
CA VAL A 155 9.27 -0.48 17.19
C VAL A 155 9.87 0.32 18.33
N LEU A 156 10.41 1.50 18.00
CA LEU A 156 11.05 2.39 18.97
C LEU A 156 10.00 3.39 19.48
N ALA A 157 9.64 3.29 20.75
CA ALA A 157 8.71 4.20 21.41
C ALA A 157 9.22 4.53 22.81
N ASP A 158 9.14 5.81 23.17
CA ASP A 158 9.50 6.30 24.50
C ASP A 158 8.52 5.82 25.59
N ASP A 159 8.91 5.97 26.85
CA ASP A 159 8.08 5.57 27.99
C ASP A 159 6.75 6.33 28.05
N LYS A 160 6.74 7.58 27.55
CA LYS A 160 5.54 8.42 27.53
C LYS A 160 4.48 7.85 26.58
N ILE A 161 4.87 7.42 25.38
CA ILE A 161 3.97 6.79 24.42
C ILE A 161 3.45 5.46 24.98
N ARG A 162 4.32 4.66 25.60
CA ARG A 162 3.92 3.38 26.22
C ARG A 162 2.92 3.58 27.35
N ALA A 163 3.18 4.55 28.24
CA ALA A 163 2.27 4.93 29.31
C ALA A 163 0.92 5.43 28.75
N GLN A 164 0.94 6.29 27.74
CA GLN A 164 -0.28 6.81 27.11
C GLN A 164 -1.15 5.72 26.47
N LEU A 165 -0.53 4.72 25.81
CA LEU A 165 -1.26 3.57 25.27
C LEU A 165 -1.90 2.75 26.40
N LYS A 166 -1.16 2.52 27.49
CA LYS A 166 -1.69 1.82 28.66
C LYS A 166 -2.85 2.56 29.32
N ASP A 167 -2.74 3.88 29.49
CA ASP A 167 -3.83 4.70 30.03
C ASP A 167 -5.11 4.57 29.17
N TRP A 168 -4.96 4.44 27.84
CA TRP A 168 -6.09 4.19 26.94
C TRP A 168 -6.64 2.77 27.02
N GLU A 169 -5.81 1.77 27.27
CA GLU A 169 -6.27 0.40 27.58
C GLU A 169 -7.15 0.41 28.83
N ASP A 170 -6.67 1.03 29.91
CA ASP A 170 -7.37 1.16 31.20
C ASP A 170 -8.67 1.99 31.06
N ALA A 171 -8.68 2.97 30.15
CA ALA A 171 -9.87 3.78 29.83
C ALA A 171 -10.87 3.08 28.88
N GLY A 172 -10.65 1.81 28.51
CA GLY A 172 -11.58 1.02 27.70
C GLY A 172 -11.39 1.14 26.17
N TYR A 173 -10.30 1.76 25.72
CA TYR A 173 -9.95 1.87 24.30
C TYR A 173 -8.98 0.78 23.81
N GLY A 174 -8.64 -0.20 24.66
CA GLY A 174 -7.69 -1.28 24.34
C GLY A 174 -8.06 -2.12 23.12
N ASN A 175 -9.36 -2.26 22.82
CA ASN A 175 -9.84 -3.05 21.68
C ASN A 175 -9.79 -2.29 20.34
N LEU A 176 -9.42 -1.01 20.34
CA LEU A 176 -9.36 -0.25 19.09
C LEU A 176 -8.24 -0.76 18.16
N PRO A 177 -8.44 -0.71 16.84
CA PRO A 177 -7.41 -1.03 15.86
C PRO A 177 -6.41 0.13 15.71
N ILE A 178 -5.25 -0.18 15.12
CA ILE A 178 -4.14 0.75 14.94
C ILE A 178 -4.14 1.30 13.51
N CYS A 179 -3.91 2.62 13.39
CA CYS A 179 -3.70 3.31 12.12
C CYS A 179 -2.27 3.84 12.06
N MET A 180 -1.37 3.05 11.45
CA MET A 180 0.03 3.45 11.26
C MET A 180 0.14 4.61 10.27
N ALA A 181 0.78 5.69 10.71
CA ALA A 181 0.88 6.93 9.97
C ALA A 181 2.37 7.21 9.68
N LYS A 182 2.81 6.82 8.48
CA LYS A 182 4.20 6.85 8.01
C LYS A 182 4.23 7.22 6.52
N THR A 183 5.44 7.42 5.97
CA THR A 183 5.62 7.58 4.52
C THR A 183 5.04 6.40 3.74
N GLN A 184 4.39 6.71 2.62
CA GLN A 184 3.86 5.73 1.67
C GLN A 184 4.92 5.21 0.69
N TYR A 185 6.09 5.86 0.61
CA TYR A 185 7.12 5.56 -0.39
C TYR A 185 8.05 4.40 -0.02
N SER A 186 8.03 3.96 1.24
CA SER A 186 8.88 2.89 1.77
C SER A 186 8.11 2.04 2.77
N PHE A 187 8.53 0.78 2.96
CA PHE A 187 8.11 -0.01 4.11
C PHE A 187 8.65 0.56 5.44
N THR A 188 9.81 1.23 5.39
CA THR A 188 10.40 1.93 6.53
C THR A 188 9.73 3.29 6.77
N THR A 189 10.25 4.07 7.71
CA THR A 189 9.90 5.48 7.92
C THR A 189 10.71 6.45 7.04
N ASP A 190 11.73 5.97 6.32
CA ASP A 190 12.54 6.76 5.39
C ASP A 190 12.03 6.59 3.94
N PRO A 191 11.55 7.66 3.28
CA PRO A 191 11.01 7.58 1.91
C PRO A 191 12.03 7.19 0.84
N THR A 192 13.34 7.29 1.13
CA THR A 192 14.41 7.00 0.15
C THR A 192 14.74 5.50 0.08
N ARG A 193 14.43 4.74 1.13
CA ARG A 193 14.68 3.30 1.22
C ARG A 193 13.60 2.50 0.47
N ARG A 194 13.75 2.39 -0.85
CA ARG A 194 12.80 1.68 -1.72
C ARG A 194 13.03 0.17 -1.76
N GLY A 195 12.20 -0.55 -2.52
CA GLY A 195 12.29 -2.00 -2.64
C GLY A 195 11.62 -2.70 -1.45
N ALA A 196 12.29 -3.71 -0.91
CA ALA A 196 11.86 -4.49 0.24
C ALA A 196 12.93 -4.45 1.35
N PRO A 197 13.16 -3.29 2.00
CA PRO A 197 14.22 -3.12 2.98
C PRO A 197 14.03 -4.02 4.20
N THR A 198 15.14 -4.50 4.77
CA THR A 198 15.21 -5.23 6.05
C THR A 198 16.18 -4.49 7.00
N GLY A 199 16.38 -4.98 8.23
CA GLY A 199 17.35 -4.37 9.14
C GLY A 199 16.93 -2.96 9.56
N HIS A 200 15.65 -2.76 9.91
CA HIS A 200 15.12 -1.43 10.21
C HIS A 200 14.13 -1.45 11.35
N SER A 201 14.07 -0.35 12.08
CA SER A 201 13.10 -0.13 13.15
C SER A 201 12.09 0.95 12.75
N VAL A 202 10.91 0.92 13.36
CA VAL A 202 9.86 1.93 13.17
C VAL A 202 9.82 2.82 14.41
N PRO A 203 10.35 4.06 14.33
CA PRO A 203 10.15 5.02 15.42
C PRO A 203 8.68 5.44 15.49
N VAL A 204 8.16 5.55 16.71
CA VAL A 204 6.86 6.16 17.02
C VAL A 204 7.14 7.48 17.73
N ARG A 205 6.64 8.57 17.16
CA ARG A 205 6.83 9.94 17.67
C ARG A 205 5.67 10.39 18.53
N GLU A 206 4.46 9.98 18.19
CA GLU A 206 3.24 10.41 18.84
C GLU A 206 2.13 9.38 18.59
N VAL A 207 1.21 9.24 19.53
CA VAL A 207 -0.03 8.51 19.34
C VAL A 207 -1.23 9.44 19.56
N ARG A 208 -2.29 9.29 18.76
CA ARG A 208 -3.53 10.08 18.87
C ARG A 208 -4.75 9.17 18.89
N LEU A 209 -5.62 9.39 19.87
CA LEU A 209 -6.91 8.70 19.94
C LEU A 209 -7.92 9.37 19.01
N SER A 210 -8.43 8.62 18.04
CA SER A 210 -9.56 9.05 17.20
C SER A 210 -10.83 8.33 17.63
N ALA A 211 -11.33 8.64 18.83
CA ALA A 211 -12.42 7.90 19.48
C ALA A 211 -13.70 7.82 18.61
N GLY A 212 -14.12 8.93 17.99
CA GLY A 212 -15.30 8.92 17.11
C GLY A 212 -15.12 8.05 15.85
N ALA A 213 -13.91 8.00 15.30
CA ALA A 213 -13.60 7.13 14.17
C ALA A 213 -13.28 5.70 14.61
N GLY A 214 -13.03 5.45 15.90
CA GLY A 214 -12.78 4.14 16.49
C GLY A 214 -11.44 3.52 16.08
N PHE A 215 -10.33 4.27 16.17
CA PHE A 215 -8.97 3.75 16.02
C PHE A 215 -7.93 4.66 16.69
N ILE A 216 -6.71 4.15 16.86
CA ILE A 216 -5.57 4.91 17.38
C ILE A 216 -4.58 5.20 16.24
N VAL A 217 -4.26 6.47 16.04
CA VAL A 217 -3.29 6.91 15.03
C VAL A 217 -1.90 6.86 15.63
N VAL A 218 -0.98 6.18 14.96
CA VAL A 218 0.40 5.99 15.41
C VAL A 218 1.33 6.70 14.44
N ILE A 219 1.85 7.85 14.85
CA ILE A 219 2.63 8.76 14.01
C ILE A 219 4.09 8.35 14.09
N CYS A 220 4.64 7.88 12.97
CA CYS A 220 6.01 7.34 12.89
C CYS A 220 7.03 8.33 12.29
N GLY A 221 6.55 9.39 11.65
CA GLY A 221 7.38 10.38 10.97
C GLY A 221 6.67 11.72 10.88
N GLU A 222 7.21 12.63 10.08
CA GLU A 222 6.52 13.89 9.79
C GLU A 222 5.38 13.64 8.80
N ILE A 223 4.17 13.98 9.23
CA ILE A 223 2.96 13.83 8.43
C ILE A 223 2.45 15.22 8.14
N MET A 224 2.36 15.56 6.85
CA MET A 224 1.70 16.79 6.44
C MET A 224 0.19 16.63 6.58
N THR A 225 -0.38 17.27 7.59
CA THR A 225 -1.84 17.35 7.79
C THR A 225 -2.47 18.55 7.06
N MET A 226 -1.64 19.51 6.62
CA MET A 226 -2.07 20.71 5.92
C MET A 226 -1.09 21.01 4.77
N PRO A 227 -1.33 20.50 3.55
CA PRO A 227 -0.46 20.76 2.41
C PRO A 227 -0.53 22.24 2.01
N GLY A 228 0.62 22.86 1.77
CA GLY A 228 0.72 24.22 1.24
C GLY A 228 0.50 24.29 -0.28
N LEU A 229 0.28 25.49 -0.80
CA LEU A 229 0.23 25.75 -2.23
C LEU A 229 1.64 25.71 -2.85
N PRO A 230 1.79 25.26 -4.12
CA PRO A 230 3.06 25.36 -4.82
C PRO A 230 3.39 26.81 -5.19
N ARG A 231 4.65 27.08 -5.58
CA ARG A 231 5.11 28.42 -6.00
C ARG A 231 4.26 29.05 -7.11
N LYS A 232 3.68 28.23 -7.99
CA LYS A 232 2.73 28.62 -9.03
C LYS A 232 1.45 27.78 -8.86
N PRO A 233 0.45 28.26 -8.13
CA PRO A 233 -0.81 27.54 -7.93
C PRO A 233 -1.57 27.38 -9.25
N ALA A 234 -2.21 26.22 -9.46
CA ALA A 234 -3.10 26.02 -10.62
C ALA A 234 -4.25 27.03 -10.67
N ALA A 235 -4.62 27.61 -9.52
CA ALA A 235 -5.61 28.68 -9.42
C ALA A 235 -5.28 29.92 -10.28
N GLU A 236 -4.00 30.18 -10.59
CA GLU A 236 -3.61 31.28 -11.48
C GLU A 236 -3.99 31.01 -12.95
N SER A 237 -4.15 29.74 -13.34
CA SER A 237 -4.48 29.33 -14.71
C SER A 237 -5.93 28.89 -14.90
N ILE A 238 -6.64 28.56 -13.81
CA ILE A 238 -8.05 28.15 -13.85
C ILE A 238 -8.92 29.34 -14.28
N ARG A 239 -9.65 29.19 -15.37
CA ARG A 239 -10.55 30.24 -15.91
C ARG A 239 -11.73 29.62 -16.65
N PHE A 240 -12.71 30.45 -16.99
CA PHE A 240 -13.68 30.14 -18.03
C PHE A 240 -13.17 30.67 -19.38
N ASN A 241 -13.34 29.91 -20.45
CA ASN A 241 -13.15 30.40 -21.81
C ASN A 241 -14.39 31.14 -22.32
N ASP A 242 -14.33 31.63 -23.56
CA ASP A 242 -15.41 32.42 -24.17
C ASP A 242 -16.74 31.64 -24.32
N GLU A 243 -16.67 30.31 -24.30
CA GLU A 243 -17.83 29.41 -24.34
C GLU A 243 -18.39 29.08 -22.94
N GLY A 244 -17.79 29.62 -21.88
CA GLY A 244 -18.15 29.32 -20.50
C GLY A 244 -17.67 27.96 -20.00
N LEU A 245 -16.71 27.33 -20.69
CA LEU A 245 -16.09 26.07 -20.28
C LEU A 245 -14.86 26.33 -19.40
N ILE A 246 -14.61 25.43 -18.45
CA ILE A 246 -13.48 25.54 -17.53
C ILE A 246 -12.18 25.10 -18.22
N GLU A 247 -11.16 25.96 -18.20
CA GLU A 247 -9.80 25.66 -18.66
C GLU A 247 -8.81 25.66 -17.48
N GLY A 248 -7.77 24.83 -17.56
CA GLY A 248 -6.67 24.81 -16.58
C GLY A 248 -6.92 24.00 -15.31
N LEU A 249 -8.00 23.20 -15.26
CA LEU A 249 -8.35 22.36 -14.09
C LEU A 249 -7.70 20.97 -14.13
N PHE A 250 -7.42 20.42 -15.32
CA PHE A 250 -6.81 19.10 -15.55
C PHE A 250 -5.82 19.15 -16.72
#